data_AF-A0A6L8DXX2-F1
#
_entry.id   AF-A0A6L8DXX2-F1
#
_cell.length_a   1.000
_cell.length_b   1.000
_cell.length_c   1.000
_cell.angle_alpha   90.00
_cell.angle_beta   90.00
_cell.angle_gamma   90.00
#
_symmetry.space_group_name_H-M   'P 1'
#
loop_
_entity.id
_entity.type
_entity.pdbx_description
1 polymer ?
#
loop_
_entity_poly.entity_id
_entity_poly.type
_entity_poly.pdbx_seq_one_letter_code
_entity_poly.pdbx_strand_id
1 'polypeptide(L)'
;MLSKQQLAILRSEPGTNRVAKAIALAGVTQVTVAEALGLPQPYVSDVARQRYKTITVENARKFAVFFGCSIEDLFPPGDGGKS
;
A
#
# COMPACT_ATOMS: atom_id res chain seq x y z
N MET A 1 6.41 -3.49 10.02
CA MET A 1 7.35 -4.06 9.02
C MET A 1 6.91 -5.47 8.67
N LEU A 2 6.78 -5.80 7.39
CA LEU A 2 6.37 -7.13 6.90
C LEU A 2 7.54 -8.10 6.91
N SER A 3 7.27 -9.37 7.23
CA SER A 3 8.25 -10.45 7.14
C SER A 3 8.55 -10.84 5.69
N LYS A 4 9.65 -11.56 5.45
CA LYS A 4 9.98 -12.08 4.11
C LYS A 4 8.85 -12.92 3.50
N GLN A 5 8.19 -13.74 4.32
CA GLN A 5 7.06 -14.56 3.89
C GLN A 5 5.85 -13.69 3.53
N GLN A 6 5.55 -12.67 4.33
CA GLN A 6 4.46 -11.73 4.03
C GLN A 6 4.74 -10.91 2.76
N LEU A 7 5.99 -10.51 2.52
CA LEU A 7 6.38 -9.83 1.27
C LEU A 7 6.21 -10.73 0.05
N ALA A 8 6.54 -12.02 0.14
CA ALA A 8 6.30 -12.96 -0.95
C ALA A 8 4.79 -13.08 -1.27
N ILE A 9 3.95 -13.17 -0.23
CA ILE A 9 2.49 -13.16 -0.38
C ILE A 9 2.02 -11.85 -1.02
N LEU A 10 2.52 -10.71 -0.53
CA LEU A 10 2.17 -9.39 -1.07
C LEU A 10 2.51 -9.27 -2.56
N ARG A 11 3.69 -9.73 -2.97
CA ARG A 11 4.16 -9.71 -4.37
C ARG A 11 3.37 -10.61 -5.30
N SER A 12 2.77 -11.67 -4.76
CA SER A 12 1.91 -12.58 -5.53
C SER A 12 0.50 -12.01 -5.76
N GLU A 13 0.12 -10.95 -5.05
CA GLU A 13 -1.18 -10.30 -5.22
C GLU A 13 -1.23 -9.58 -6.58
N PRO A 14 -2.22 -9.88 -7.44
CA PRO A 14 -2.38 -9.19 -8.72
C PRO A 14 -2.87 -7.75 -8.54
N GLY A 15 -2.74 -6.94 -9.59
CA GLY A 15 -3.28 -5.58 -9.64
C GLY A 15 -2.24 -4.48 -9.41
N THR A 16 -2.70 -3.22 -9.45
CA THR A 16 -1.85 -2.01 -9.47
C THR A 16 -1.61 -1.38 -8.09
N ASN A 17 -2.28 -1.89 -7.06
CA ASN A 17 -2.13 -1.43 -5.67
C ASN A 17 -2.46 -2.56 -4.70
N ARG A 18 -1.56 -2.76 -3.73
CA ARG A 18 -1.57 -3.83 -2.74
C ARG A 18 -1.63 -3.32 -1.30
N VAL A 19 -1.94 -2.04 -1.08
CA VAL A 19 -1.97 -1.42 0.26
C VAL A 19 -2.98 -2.12 1.17
N ALA A 20 -4.18 -2.45 0.68
CA ALA A 20 -5.16 -3.19 1.46
C ALA A 20 -4.62 -4.55 1.93
N LYS A 21 -3.89 -5.25 1.06
CA LYS A 21 -3.25 -6.54 1.39
C LYS A 21 -2.12 -6.37 2.40
N ALA A 22 -1.31 -5.33 2.26
CA ALA A 22 -0.24 -5.02 3.21
C ALA A 22 -0.78 -4.71 4.62
N ILE A 23 -1.89 -3.96 4.72
CA ILE A 23 -2.58 -3.69 5.99
C ILE A 23 -3.05 -4.99 6.65
N ALA A 24 -3.69 -5.87 5.87
CA ALA A 24 -4.18 -7.15 6.36
C ALA A 24 -3.04 -8.06 6.83
N LEU A 25 -1.93 -8.14 6.06
CA LEU A 25 -0.77 -8.95 6.42
C LEU A 25 -0.05 -8.41 7.67
N ALA A 26 0.02 -7.10 7.84
CA ALA A 26 0.63 -6.47 9.01
C ALA A 26 -0.24 -6.59 10.28
N GLY A 27 -1.51 -6.98 10.16
CA GLY A 27 -2.42 -7.08 11.31
C GLY A 27 -2.74 -5.73 11.95
N VAL A 28 -2.68 -4.64 11.18
CA VAL A 28 -2.94 -3.27 11.66
C VAL A 28 -4.24 -2.72 11.07
N THR A 29 -4.75 -1.64 11.65
CA THR A 29 -5.94 -0.95 11.13
C THR A 29 -5.55 0.21 10.19
N GLN A 30 -6.49 0.66 9.36
CA GLN A 30 -6.30 1.87 8.55
C GLN A 30 -6.07 3.12 9.41
N VAL A 31 -6.66 3.19 10.61
CA VAL A 31 -6.47 4.30 11.57
C VAL A 31 -5.03 4.31 12.05
N THR A 32 -4.50 3.16 12.46
CA THR A 32 -3.09 3.02 12.89
C THR A 32 -2.12 3.44 11.79
N VAL A 33 -2.40 3.08 10.54
CA VAL A 33 -1.58 3.52 9.40
C VAL A 33 -1.68 5.02 9.19
N ALA A 34 -2.89 5.58 9.25
CA ALA A 34 -3.11 7.02 9.08
C ALA A 34 -2.32 7.84 10.12
N GLU A 35 -2.42 7.45 11.39
CA GLU A 35 -1.68 8.06 12.50
C GLU A 35 -0.17 7.95 12.30
N ALA A 36 0.34 6.76 11.97
CA ALA A 36 1.77 6.53 11.77
C ALA A 36 2.35 7.31 10.58
N LEU A 37 1.55 7.57 9.54
CA LEU A 37 1.98 8.29 8.35
C LEU A 37 1.72 9.79 8.40
N GLY A 38 1.00 10.28 9.42
CA GLY A 38 0.52 11.66 9.48
C GLY A 38 -0.43 12.01 8.33
N LEU A 39 -1.26 11.05 7.92
CA LEU A 39 -2.21 11.19 6.81
C LEU A 39 -3.65 11.10 7.32
N PRO A 40 -4.63 11.73 6.65
CA PRO A 40 -6.04 11.53 6.98
C PRO A 40 -6.45 10.06 6.79
N GLN A 41 -7.20 9.49 7.74
CA GLN A 41 -7.73 8.14 7.58
C GLN A 41 -8.57 7.95 6.29
N PRO A 42 -9.40 8.92 5.86
CA PRO A 42 -10.10 8.83 4.57
C PRO A 42 -9.15 8.66 3.38
N TYR A 43 -8.00 9.35 3.41
CA TYR A 43 -6.97 9.23 2.37
C TYR A 43 -6.39 7.80 2.34
N VAL A 44 -6.06 7.23 3.50
CA VAL A 44 -5.59 5.83 3.59
C VAL A 44 -6.65 4.85 3.07
N SER A 45 -7.92 5.07 3.42
CA SER A 45 -9.05 4.28 2.91
C SER A 45 -9.16 4.37 1.38
N ASP A 46 -9.06 5.57 0.80
CA ASP A 46 -9.15 5.77 -0.64
C ASP A 46 -7.97 5.12 -1.37
N VAL A 47 -6.76 5.24 -0.83
CA VAL A 47 -5.58 4.53 -1.33
C VAL A 47 -5.77 3.01 -1.29
N ALA A 48 -6.23 2.45 -0.15
CA ALA A 48 -6.44 1.02 -0.01
C ALA A 48 -7.53 0.47 -0.95
N ARG A 49 -8.53 1.29 -1.29
CA ARG A 49 -9.65 0.92 -2.17
C ARG A 49 -9.45 1.35 -3.63
N GLN A 50 -8.27 1.85 -3.99
CA GLN A 50 -7.99 2.36 -5.34
C GLN A 50 -8.95 3.50 -5.78
N ARG A 51 -9.53 4.24 -4.82
CA ARG A 51 -10.43 5.39 -5.04
C ARG A 51 -9.66 6.71 -5.07
N TYR A 52 -8.47 6.72 -5.66
CA TYR A 52 -7.61 7.90 -5.78
C TYR A 52 -7.21 8.11 -7.23
N LYS A 53 -7.12 9.38 -7.66
CA LYS A 53 -6.66 9.71 -9.02
C LYS A 53 -5.15 9.54 -9.17
N THR A 54 -4.41 9.95 -8.15
CA THR A 54 -2.94 9.90 -8.14
C THR A 54 -2.45 9.82 -6.70
N ILE A 55 -1.39 9.03 -6.48
CA ILE A 55 -0.62 9.04 -5.24
C ILE A 55 0.70 9.74 -5.51
N THR A 56 1.13 10.64 -4.61
CA THR A 56 2.44 11.28 -4.73
C THR A 56 3.54 10.28 -4.42
N VAL A 57 4.72 10.45 -5.02
CA VAL A 57 5.90 9.62 -4.71
C VAL A 57 6.23 9.69 -3.22
N GLU A 58 6.06 10.86 -2.59
CA GLU A 58 6.26 11.03 -1.15
C GLU A 58 5.32 10.14 -0.33
N ASN A 59 4.01 10.14 -0.63
CA ASN A 59 3.06 9.31 0.12
C ASN A 59 3.28 7.82 -0.17
N ALA A 60 3.58 7.44 -1.41
CA ALA A 60 3.94 6.06 -1.75
C ALA A 60 5.17 5.59 -0.95
N ARG A 61 6.19 6.45 -0.81
CA ARG A 61 7.37 6.17 0.02
C ARG A 61 7.02 6.02 1.50
N LYS A 62 6.12 6.85 2.04
CA LYS A 62 5.64 6.73 3.43
C LYS A 62 5.03 5.35 3.70
N PHE A 63 4.14 4.88 2.82
CA PHE A 63 3.57 3.53 2.94
C PHE A 63 4.66 2.45 2.86
N ALA A 64 5.58 2.56 1.88
CA ALA A 64 6.66 1.59 1.68
C ALA A 64 7.55 1.45 2.93
N VAL A 65 7.93 2.59 3.53
CA VAL A 65 8.72 2.63 4.78
C VAL A 65 7.96 1.99 5.94
N PHE A 66 6.68 2.32 6.12
CA PHE A 66 5.85 1.76 7.20
C PHE A 66 5.75 0.23 7.12
N PHE A 67 5.54 -0.31 5.91
CA PHE A 67 5.48 -1.75 5.69
C PHE A 67 6.86 -2.40 5.57
N GLY A 68 7.95 -1.64 5.44
CA GLY A 68 9.31 -2.18 5.26
C GLY A 68 9.51 -2.88 3.93
N CYS A 69 8.99 -2.30 2.87
CA CYS A 69 9.03 -2.84 1.51
C CYS A 69 9.41 -1.75 0.50
N SER A 70 9.53 -2.12 -0.78
CA SER A 70 9.73 -1.15 -1.86
C SER A 70 8.40 -0.49 -2.27
N ILE A 71 8.48 0.60 -3.04
CA ILE A 71 7.27 1.24 -3.60
C ILE A 71 6.61 0.27 -4.58
N GLU A 72 7.41 -0.44 -5.37
CA GLU A 72 7.03 -1.43 -6.37
C GLU A 72 6.33 -2.65 -5.76
N ASP A 73 6.63 -2.99 -4.50
CA ASP A 73 5.93 -4.03 -3.77
C ASP A 73 4.47 -3.66 -3.49
N LEU A 74 4.18 -2.37 -3.26
CA LEU A 74 2.83 -1.86 -2.94
C LEU A 74 2.09 -1.32 -4.16
N PHE A 75 2.82 -0.69 -5.07
CA PHE A 75 2.34 -0.02 -6.27
C PHE A 75 3.16 -0.54 -7.45
N PRO A 76 2.97 -1.82 -7.84
CA PRO A 76 3.68 -2.37 -8.97
C PRO A 76 3.37 -1.53 -10.22
N PRO A 77 4.32 -1.38 -11.16
CA PRO A 77 4.02 -0.83 -12.46
C PRO A 77 2.88 -1.68 -13.01
N GLY A 78 1.69 -1.09 -13.17
CA GLY A 78 0.54 -1.85 -13.61
C GLY A 78 0.89 -2.56 -14.92
N ASP A 79 0.45 -3.80 -15.09
CA ASP A 79 0.21 -4.29 -16.44
C ASP A 79 -0.68 -3.24 -17.07
N GLY A 80 -0.19 -2.56 -18.12
CA GLY A 80 -0.87 -1.46 -18.78
C GLY A 80 -2.17 -1.93 -19.41
N GLY A 81 -3.19 -2.17 -18.58
CA GLY A 81 -4.56 -2.37 -18.96
C GLY A 81 -5.01 -1.07 -19.60
N LYS A 82 -4.79 -0.98 -20.92
CA LYS A 82 -5.45 -0.04 -21.79
C LYS A 82 -6.93 -0.08 -21.43
N SER A 83 -7.45 1.03 -20.93
CA SER A 83 -8.87 1.34 -20.94
C SER A 83 -8.98 2.84 -21.12
#